data_AF-A0A838IHP5-F1
#
_entry.id   AF-A0A838IHP5-F1
#
_cell.length_a   1.000
_cell.length_b   1.000
_cell.length_c   1.000
_cell.angle_alpha   90.00
_cell.angle_beta   90.00
_cell.angle_gamma   90.00
#
_symmetry.space_group_name_H-M   'P 1'
#
loop_
_entity.id
_entity.type
_entity.pdbx_description
1 polymer ?
#
loop_
_entity_poly.entity_id
_entity_poly.type
_entity_poly.pdbx_seq_one_letter_code
_entity_poly.pdbx_strand_id
1 'polypeptide(L)'
;MAVCGLLASGCWDKREPSDQAPLQPLIYTEYPNLTPEAAAVRERRLVRQLMDGAGSGGQWGDLETSPVQAMPALDNAQKLGEAIFEALIDRREALWEHVFVSPLAYSQLVHVDMEAAREFVDNLQGKSFAAWKLFDVEQSSELAEGGLKALVSLDELRLGQGRTVDGPVAKDEEAIVQYWGNILVLRFKQTDVRFEIAIPKIVRVADPLQGGASVLALASEIRMDRRLEVLLRMGLHLKAELMRSREYPYPLKVGNFWRYRRYNAAASNDPLDLLDQVSDDPSVVLDASEVLLEVEAIDRYETIRLVRLARTYNDQRLSRYIEHWLLTPRHIYLCPRPCQNNIENIGWLLEYFDNQTPIYRFALTPSMAWKRGGADASTDAVFRVDPTWQSMETAAGTFSAVVAITGTGALGQVDRHLAGAGQRRYFATGKGVIKRVLKNKDVEITEELVETRIMP
;
A
#
# COMPACT_ATOMS: atom_id res chain seq x y z
N MET A 1 -5.38 28.23 63.17
CA MET A 1 -5.72 28.41 61.75
C MET A 1 -4.54 27.87 60.96
N ALA A 2 -4.60 26.62 60.46
CA ALA A 2 -5.17 26.24 59.15
C ALA A 2 -4.27 26.79 58.01
N VAL A 3 -3.71 26.06 57.05
CA VAL A 3 -3.90 24.72 56.43
C VAL A 3 -2.53 24.33 55.79
N CYS A 4 -1.97 23.13 56.05
CA CYS A 4 -1.83 21.98 55.14
C CYS A 4 -1.60 22.24 53.63
N GLY A 5 -0.62 21.56 53.02
CA GLY A 5 -0.44 21.51 51.56
C GLY A 5 0.87 20.88 51.10
N LEU A 6 1.03 19.57 51.35
CA LEU A 6 1.99 18.69 50.66
C LEU A 6 1.66 18.60 49.15
N LEU A 7 2.65 18.07 48.40
CA LEU A 7 2.64 17.46 47.06
C LEU A 7 3.45 18.27 46.03
N ALA A 8 4.29 17.71 45.16
CA ALA A 8 4.91 16.39 45.06
C ALA A 8 5.96 16.56 43.95
N SER A 9 7.16 16.03 44.17
CA SER A 9 8.15 15.74 43.13
C SER A 9 7.56 14.74 42.13
N GLY A 10 7.20 15.20 40.93
CA GLY A 10 6.67 14.36 39.86
C GLY A 10 7.70 14.14 38.75
N CYS A 11 8.44 13.03 38.83
CA CYS A 11 9.13 12.43 37.70
C CYS A 11 8.09 12.01 36.64
N TRP A 12 7.86 12.84 35.62
CA TRP A 12 7.13 12.43 34.42
C TRP A 12 8.11 12.38 33.25
N ASP A 13 9.08 11.48 33.38
CA ASP A 13 9.91 11.01 32.29
C ASP A 13 9.69 9.50 32.16
N LYS A 14 8.53 9.16 31.60
CA LYS A 14 8.28 7.87 30.96
C LYS A 14 7.66 8.17 29.61
N ARG A 15 8.53 8.31 28.61
CA ARG A 15 8.20 7.96 27.23
C ARG A 15 7.43 6.65 27.25
N GLU A 16 6.17 6.67 26.82
CA GLU A 16 5.57 5.44 26.31
C GLU A 16 6.37 5.07 25.05
N PRO A 17 6.96 3.87 24.98
CA PRO A 17 7.51 3.40 23.74
C PRO A 17 6.33 3.21 22.79
N SER A 18 6.20 4.09 21.79
CA SER A 18 5.25 3.92 20.69
C SER A 18 5.65 2.79 19.72
N ASP A 19 6.50 1.86 20.18
CA ASP A 19 6.80 0.57 19.58
C ASP A 19 5.87 -0.52 20.15
N GLN A 20 4.66 -0.17 20.60
CA GLN A 20 3.66 -1.20 20.81
C GLN A 20 3.35 -1.80 19.44
N ALA A 21 3.94 -2.99 19.19
CA ALA A 21 3.36 -3.97 18.31
C ALA A 21 1.83 -3.93 18.51
N PRO A 22 1.02 -3.97 17.44
CA PRO A 22 -0.43 -3.92 17.57
C PRO A 22 -0.85 -4.85 18.70
N LEU A 23 -1.68 -4.36 19.62
CA LEU A 23 -2.14 -5.12 20.78
C LEU A 23 -2.44 -6.54 20.31
N GLN A 24 -1.71 -7.52 20.87
CA GLN A 24 -1.91 -8.90 20.48
C GLN A 24 -3.38 -9.25 20.76
N PRO A 25 -4.02 -10.03 19.88
CA PRO A 25 -5.38 -10.54 20.13
C PRO A 25 -5.46 -11.08 21.57
N LEU A 26 -6.46 -10.64 22.34
CA LEU A 26 -6.80 -11.20 23.65
C LEU A 26 -6.89 -12.73 23.59
N ILE A 27 -7.45 -13.29 22.52
CA ILE A 27 -7.55 -14.75 22.30
C ILE A 27 -6.17 -15.42 22.17
N TYR A 28 -5.15 -14.71 21.68
CA TYR A 28 -3.79 -15.25 21.59
C TYR A 28 -3.19 -15.51 22.98
N THR A 29 -3.56 -14.70 23.98
CA THR A 29 -3.10 -14.89 25.37
C THR A 29 -3.75 -16.09 26.06
N GLU A 30 -4.93 -16.51 25.59
CA GLU A 30 -5.68 -17.65 26.10
C GLU A 30 -5.36 -18.96 25.37
N TYR A 31 -4.87 -18.88 24.12
CA TYR A 31 -4.56 -20.03 23.27
C TYR A 31 -3.19 -19.88 22.58
N PRO A 32 -2.08 -20.17 23.29
CA PRO A 32 -0.72 -19.93 22.78
C PRO A 32 -0.31 -20.80 21.58
N ASN A 33 -1.10 -21.82 21.24
CA ASN A 33 -0.88 -22.68 20.07
C ASN A 33 -1.37 -22.03 18.76
N LEU A 34 -2.21 -20.98 18.83
CA LEU A 34 -2.65 -20.25 17.65
C LEU A 34 -1.58 -19.26 17.20
N THR A 35 -1.45 -19.08 15.88
CA THR A 35 -0.69 -17.92 15.37
C THR A 35 -1.42 -16.62 15.73
N PRO A 36 -0.72 -15.48 15.90
CA PRO A 36 -1.36 -14.19 16.13
C PRO A 36 -2.42 -13.86 15.07
N GLU A 37 -2.18 -14.23 13.82
CA GLU A 37 -3.10 -14.05 12.71
C GLU A 37 -4.36 -14.91 12.85
N ALA A 38 -4.22 -16.16 13.30
CA ALA A 38 -5.36 -17.06 13.56
C ALA A 38 -6.21 -16.57 14.74
N ALA A 39 -5.57 -16.10 15.82
CA ALA A 39 -6.28 -15.52 16.95
C ALA A 39 -7.08 -14.28 16.54
N ALA A 40 -6.51 -13.41 15.69
CA ALA A 40 -7.21 -12.24 15.16
C ALA A 40 -8.41 -12.59 14.26
N VAL A 41 -8.37 -13.71 13.52
CA VAL A 41 -9.54 -14.21 12.77
C VAL A 41 -10.64 -14.63 13.74
N ARG A 42 -10.28 -15.39 14.78
CA ARG A 42 -11.24 -15.88 15.78
C ARG A 42 -11.91 -14.75 16.56
N GLU A 43 -11.16 -13.71 16.91
CA GLU A 43 -11.71 -12.51 17.54
C GLU A 43 -12.71 -11.78 16.64
N ARG A 44 -12.37 -11.60 15.37
CA ARG A 44 -13.27 -10.92 14.43
C ARG A 44 -14.56 -11.69 14.22
N ARG A 45 -14.48 -13.02 14.12
CA ARG A 45 -15.66 -13.88 14.04
C ARG A 45 -16.54 -13.73 15.29
N LEU A 46 -15.93 -13.73 16.48
CA LEU A 46 -16.64 -13.54 17.75
C LEU A 46 -17.30 -12.16 17.83
N VAL A 47 -16.57 -11.10 17.51
CA VAL A 47 -17.09 -9.72 17.52
C VAL A 47 -18.25 -9.57 16.54
N ARG A 48 -18.15 -10.15 15.34
CA ARG A 48 -19.24 -10.13 14.35
C ARG A 48 -20.49 -10.82 14.88
N GLN A 49 -20.35 -12.02 15.44
CA GLN A 49 -21.47 -12.76 16.03
C GLN A 49 -22.13 -11.97 17.17
N LEU A 50 -21.34 -11.29 18.01
CA LEU A 50 -21.85 -10.43 19.08
C LEU A 50 -22.57 -9.18 18.55
N MET A 51 -22.05 -8.55 17.49
CA MET A 51 -22.69 -7.37 16.87
C MET A 51 -23.98 -7.74 16.13
N ASP A 52 -23.98 -8.87 15.42
CA ASP A 52 -25.14 -9.36 14.68
C ASP A 52 -26.26 -9.78 15.64
N GLY A 53 -25.93 -10.46 16.76
CA GLY A 53 -26.89 -10.80 17.82
C GLY A 53 -27.45 -9.59 18.56
N ALA A 54 -26.66 -8.52 18.73
CA ALA A 54 -27.13 -7.27 19.31
C ALA A 54 -28.16 -6.54 18.41
N GLY A 55 -28.08 -6.72 17.09
CA GLY A 55 -28.98 -6.12 16.11
C GLY A 55 -30.34 -6.81 15.97
N SER A 56 -30.41 -8.12 16.23
CA SER A 56 -31.64 -8.93 16.08
C SER A 56 -32.48 -9.05 17.36
N GLY A 57 -31.83 -9.13 18.53
CA GLY A 57 -32.50 -9.39 19.81
C GLY A 57 -32.55 -8.22 20.79
N GLY A 58 -31.87 -7.10 20.52
CA GLY A 58 -31.81 -5.95 21.43
C GLY A 58 -31.06 -6.20 22.75
N GLN A 59 -30.42 -7.36 22.90
CA GLN A 59 -29.67 -7.76 24.10
C GLN A 59 -28.22 -8.09 23.72
N TRP A 60 -27.30 -7.36 24.33
CA TRP A 60 -25.86 -7.54 24.10
C TRP A 60 -25.41 -8.86 24.75
N GLY A 61 -24.84 -9.78 23.98
CA GLY A 61 -24.26 -11.03 24.49
C GLY A 61 -25.00 -12.32 24.13
N ASP A 62 -26.14 -12.25 23.44
CA ASP A 62 -26.73 -13.46 22.86
C ASP A 62 -26.03 -13.80 21.54
N LEU A 63 -25.39 -14.97 21.51
CA LEU A 63 -24.85 -15.60 20.30
C LEU A 63 -26.01 -16.14 19.46
N GLU A 64 -26.85 -15.25 18.91
CA GLU A 64 -27.83 -15.66 17.92
C GLU A 64 -27.11 -15.94 16.59
N THR A 65 -27.38 -17.10 16.00
CA THR A 65 -27.11 -17.33 14.59
C THR A 65 -28.03 -16.40 13.81
N SER A 66 -27.53 -15.22 13.47
CA SER A 66 -28.16 -14.28 12.53
C SER A 66 -28.74 -15.05 11.33
N PRO A 67 -29.86 -14.63 10.70
CA PRO A 67 -30.38 -15.29 9.52
C PRO A 67 -29.27 -15.24 8.46
N VAL A 68 -28.55 -16.36 8.34
CA VAL A 68 -27.44 -16.53 7.42
C VAL A 68 -28.03 -16.21 6.06
N GLN A 69 -27.62 -15.08 5.50
CA GLN A 69 -27.87 -14.77 4.10
C GLN A 69 -27.49 -16.04 3.34
N ALA A 70 -28.46 -16.71 2.72
CA ALA A 70 -28.30 -18.10 2.27
C ALA A 70 -27.01 -18.21 1.44
N MET A 71 -25.98 -18.84 2.03
CA MET A 71 -24.67 -18.87 1.40
C MET A 71 -24.75 -19.75 0.17
N PRO A 72 -24.09 -19.37 -0.94
CA PRO A 72 -24.17 -20.13 -2.17
C PRO A 72 -23.58 -21.53 -1.98
N ALA A 73 -24.23 -22.52 -2.59
CA ALA A 73 -23.66 -23.86 -2.73
C ALA A 73 -22.47 -23.84 -3.67
N LEU A 74 -21.28 -24.20 -3.18
CA LEU A 74 -20.03 -24.19 -3.94
C LEU A 74 -19.79 -25.56 -4.62
N ASP A 75 -20.80 -26.09 -5.30
CA ASP A 75 -20.81 -27.46 -5.84
C ASP A 75 -19.86 -27.70 -7.04
N ASN A 76 -19.39 -26.62 -7.67
CA ASN A 76 -18.52 -26.68 -8.84
C ASN A 76 -17.49 -25.53 -8.87
N ALA A 77 -16.53 -25.64 -9.79
CA ALA A 77 -15.43 -24.69 -9.91
C ALA A 77 -15.90 -23.26 -10.24
N GLN A 78 -16.92 -23.11 -11.09
CA GLN A 78 -17.45 -21.80 -11.46
C GLN A 78 -18.02 -21.09 -10.22
N LYS A 79 -18.91 -21.74 -9.47
CA LYS A 79 -19.51 -21.15 -8.26
C LYS A 79 -18.48 -20.85 -7.18
N LEU A 80 -17.49 -21.71 -6.98
CA LEU A 80 -16.38 -21.42 -6.06
C LEU A 80 -15.56 -20.22 -6.54
N GLY A 81 -15.26 -20.13 -7.84
CA GLY A 81 -14.53 -19.00 -8.42
C GLY A 81 -15.28 -17.68 -8.28
N GLU A 82 -16.59 -17.69 -8.55
CA GLU A 82 -17.49 -16.54 -8.35
C GLU A 82 -17.53 -16.12 -6.88
N ALA A 83 -17.66 -17.07 -5.95
CA ALA A 83 -17.67 -16.77 -4.53
C ALA A 83 -16.35 -16.16 -4.02
N ILE A 84 -15.19 -16.68 -4.47
CA ILE A 84 -13.89 -16.10 -4.12
C ILE A 84 -13.74 -14.70 -4.71
N PHE A 85 -14.13 -14.52 -5.97
CA PHE A 85 -14.09 -13.22 -6.63
C PHE A 85 -14.98 -12.21 -5.91
N GLU A 86 -16.26 -12.52 -5.67
CA GLU A 86 -17.17 -11.63 -4.94
C GLU A 86 -16.68 -11.33 -3.54
N ALA A 87 -16.19 -12.32 -2.81
CA ALA A 87 -15.62 -12.11 -1.49
C ALA A 87 -14.52 -11.05 -1.56
N LEU A 88 -13.50 -11.26 -2.39
CA LEU A 88 -12.34 -10.38 -2.50
C LEU A 88 -12.72 -8.96 -2.96
N ILE A 89 -13.55 -8.86 -4.00
CA ILE A 89 -13.88 -7.58 -4.63
C ILE A 89 -14.87 -6.76 -3.81
N ASP A 90 -15.92 -7.40 -3.27
CA ASP A 90 -16.97 -6.71 -2.52
C ASP A 90 -16.67 -6.62 -1.02
N ARG A 91 -15.52 -7.15 -0.58
CA ARG A 91 -15.14 -7.21 0.84
C ARG A 91 -16.17 -7.94 1.71
N ARG A 92 -16.86 -8.96 1.15
CA ARG A 92 -17.86 -9.76 1.89
C ARG A 92 -17.17 -10.77 2.79
N GLU A 93 -16.86 -10.37 4.03
CA GLU A 93 -16.13 -11.19 4.99
C GLU A 93 -16.82 -12.54 5.30
N ALA A 94 -18.15 -12.57 5.39
CA ALA A 94 -18.88 -13.81 5.62
C ALA A 94 -18.75 -14.80 4.43
N LEU A 95 -18.72 -14.29 3.20
CA LEU A 95 -18.49 -15.12 2.00
C LEU A 95 -17.02 -15.56 1.92
N TRP A 96 -16.09 -14.70 2.35
CA TRP A 96 -14.68 -15.04 2.47
C TRP A 96 -14.45 -16.20 3.45
N GLU A 97 -15.11 -16.20 4.61
CA GLU A 97 -15.02 -17.33 5.53
C GLU A 97 -15.67 -18.60 4.95
N HIS A 98 -16.78 -18.46 4.24
CA HIS A 98 -17.54 -19.56 3.63
C HIS A 98 -16.78 -20.30 2.53
N VAL A 99 -15.87 -19.64 1.80
CA VAL A 99 -15.09 -20.33 0.76
C VAL A 99 -14.05 -21.29 1.33
N PHE A 100 -13.67 -21.17 2.61
CA PHE A 100 -12.74 -22.09 3.25
C PHE A 100 -13.44 -23.34 3.77
N VAL A 101 -12.69 -24.44 3.85
CA VAL A 101 -13.20 -25.68 4.42
C VAL A 101 -13.62 -25.46 5.88
N SER A 102 -14.83 -25.91 6.24
CA SER A 102 -15.30 -25.80 7.62
C SER A 102 -14.55 -26.80 8.52
N PRO A 103 -14.35 -26.49 9.82
CA PRO A 103 -13.66 -27.39 10.73
C PRO A 103 -14.31 -28.78 10.81
N LEU A 104 -15.65 -28.85 10.78
CA LEU A 104 -16.38 -30.11 10.81
C LEU A 104 -16.16 -30.94 9.54
N ALA A 105 -16.28 -30.30 8.38
CA ALA A 105 -16.05 -30.97 7.10
C ALA A 105 -14.60 -31.45 6.95
N TYR A 106 -13.63 -30.66 7.45
CA TYR A 106 -12.22 -31.04 7.47
C TYR A 106 -11.96 -32.21 8.41
N SER A 107 -12.47 -32.16 9.65
CA SER A 107 -12.37 -33.26 10.63
C SER A 107 -12.90 -34.56 10.08
N GLN A 108 -14.06 -34.53 9.42
CA GLN A 108 -14.66 -35.72 8.80
C GLN A 108 -13.83 -36.26 7.62
N LEU A 109 -13.19 -35.36 6.86
CA LEU A 109 -12.42 -35.74 5.67
C LEU A 109 -11.11 -36.44 6.02
N VAL A 110 -10.36 -35.92 6.99
CA VAL A 110 -9.02 -36.42 7.36
C VAL A 110 -8.98 -37.18 8.70
N HIS A 111 -10.15 -37.40 9.32
CA HIS A 111 -10.30 -38.14 10.59
C HIS A 111 -9.46 -37.59 11.75
N VAL A 112 -9.35 -36.26 11.82
CA VAL A 112 -8.72 -35.56 12.95
C VAL A 112 -9.79 -35.07 13.93
N ASP A 113 -9.40 -34.83 15.18
CA ASP A 113 -10.30 -34.26 16.16
C ASP A 113 -10.75 -32.84 15.78
N MET A 114 -11.88 -32.40 16.34
CA MET A 114 -12.48 -31.11 16.03
C MET A 114 -11.63 -29.91 16.46
N GLU A 115 -10.77 -30.06 17.46
CA GLU A 115 -9.93 -28.98 17.96
C GLU A 115 -8.77 -28.74 16.99
N ALA A 116 -8.06 -29.80 16.58
CA ALA A 116 -7.03 -29.74 15.56
C ALA A 116 -7.58 -29.25 14.21
N ALA A 117 -8.80 -29.64 13.83
CA ALA A 117 -9.45 -29.14 12.63
C ALA A 117 -9.74 -27.64 12.69
N ARG A 118 -10.19 -27.12 13.85
CA ARG A 118 -10.41 -25.68 14.05
C ARG A 118 -9.11 -24.91 13.97
N GLU A 119 -8.08 -25.39 14.66
CA GLU A 119 -6.75 -24.77 14.63
C GLU A 119 -6.20 -24.68 13.20
N PHE A 120 -6.33 -25.76 12.42
CA PHE A 120 -5.92 -25.78 11.02
C PHE A 120 -6.67 -24.72 10.18
N VAL A 121 -8.01 -24.66 10.29
CA VAL A 121 -8.83 -23.73 9.52
C VAL A 121 -8.57 -22.28 9.91
N ASP A 122 -8.42 -21.99 11.20
CA ASP A 122 -8.14 -20.62 11.67
C ASP A 122 -6.74 -20.17 11.21
N ASN A 123 -5.73 -21.06 11.26
CA ASN A 123 -4.40 -20.80 10.71
C ASN A 123 -4.42 -20.59 9.18
N LEU A 124 -5.25 -21.36 8.47
CA LEU A 124 -5.42 -21.25 7.03
C LEU A 124 -6.02 -19.89 6.63
N GLN A 125 -7.07 -19.47 7.33
CA GLN A 125 -7.71 -18.16 7.14
C GLN A 125 -6.75 -17.02 7.53
N GLY A 126 -6.01 -17.18 8.64
CA GLY A 126 -4.99 -16.22 9.10
C GLY A 126 -3.90 -16.00 8.05
N LYS A 127 -3.33 -17.07 7.47
CA LYS A 127 -2.34 -16.96 6.39
C LYS A 127 -2.91 -16.30 5.13
N SER A 128 -4.16 -16.60 4.79
CA SER A 128 -4.84 -16.00 3.63
C SER A 128 -5.26 -14.55 3.86
N PHE A 129 -5.19 -14.06 5.11
CA PHE A 129 -5.66 -12.72 5.45
C PHE A 129 -4.84 -11.61 4.81
N ALA A 130 -3.54 -11.83 4.57
CA ALA A 130 -2.71 -10.87 3.86
C ALA A 130 -3.24 -10.60 2.44
N ALA A 131 -3.66 -11.66 1.73
CA ALA A 131 -4.27 -11.56 0.41
C ALA A 131 -5.60 -10.80 0.45
N TRP A 132 -6.43 -11.07 1.46
CA TRP A 132 -7.65 -10.31 1.71
C TRP A 132 -7.37 -8.82 1.94
N LYS A 133 -6.42 -8.49 2.82
CA LYS A 133 -6.10 -7.10 3.20
C LYS A 133 -5.60 -6.25 2.02
N LEU A 134 -5.03 -6.85 0.98
CA LEU A 134 -4.60 -6.11 -0.22
C LEU A 134 -5.75 -5.43 -0.97
N PHE A 135 -6.98 -5.90 -0.80
CA PHE A 135 -8.18 -5.32 -1.40
C PHE A 135 -8.85 -4.26 -0.49
N ASP A 136 -8.30 -4.00 0.70
CA ASP A 136 -8.78 -2.91 1.54
C ASP A 136 -8.48 -1.56 0.90
N VAL A 137 -9.45 -0.66 1.02
CA VAL A 137 -9.28 0.75 0.72
C VAL A 137 -9.27 1.50 2.04
N GLU A 138 -8.26 2.36 2.23
CA GLU A 138 -8.07 3.10 3.49
C GLU A 138 -9.29 3.96 3.83
N GLN A 139 -9.93 4.55 2.81
CA GLN A 139 -11.13 5.36 2.96
C GLN A 139 -12.16 5.01 1.89
N SER A 140 -13.41 4.79 2.29
CA SER A 140 -14.51 4.49 1.36
C SER A 140 -14.72 5.59 0.30
N SER A 141 -14.33 6.83 0.59
CA SER A 141 -14.38 7.98 -0.33
C SER A 141 -13.37 7.91 -1.48
N GLU A 142 -12.39 7.01 -1.42
CA GLU A 142 -11.37 6.81 -2.46
C GLU A 142 -11.80 5.82 -3.55
N LEU A 143 -12.83 5.02 -3.28
CA LEU A 143 -13.33 4.02 -4.22
C LEU A 143 -13.85 4.68 -5.49
N ALA A 144 -13.44 4.12 -6.63
CA ALA A 144 -14.04 4.46 -7.91
C ALA A 144 -15.50 3.96 -7.97
N GLU A 145 -16.33 4.60 -8.81
CA GLU A 145 -17.67 4.11 -9.09
C GLU A 145 -17.60 2.67 -9.65
N GLY A 146 -18.30 1.74 -9.01
CA GLY A 146 -18.24 0.30 -9.34
C GLY A 146 -17.01 -0.46 -8.77
N GLY A 147 -16.10 0.22 -8.07
CA GLY A 147 -14.96 -0.40 -7.38
C GLY A 147 -14.02 -1.20 -8.28
N LEU A 148 -13.30 -2.18 -7.72
CA LEU A 148 -12.39 -3.03 -8.50
C LEU A 148 -13.14 -3.89 -9.54
N LYS A 149 -14.42 -4.17 -9.30
CA LYS A 149 -15.35 -4.84 -10.23
C LYS A 149 -15.52 -4.08 -11.55
N ALA A 150 -15.28 -2.77 -11.57
CA ALA A 150 -15.28 -1.98 -12.79
C ALA A 150 -14.09 -2.35 -13.69
N LEU A 151 -12.93 -2.64 -13.10
CA LEU A 151 -11.65 -2.86 -13.79
C LEU A 151 -11.34 -4.33 -14.06
N VAL A 152 -11.81 -5.22 -13.21
CA VAL A 152 -11.44 -6.65 -13.24
C VAL A 152 -12.71 -7.50 -13.36
N SER A 153 -12.64 -8.56 -14.15
CA SER A 153 -13.69 -9.59 -14.23
C SER A 153 -13.10 -10.97 -13.96
N LEU A 154 -13.91 -11.84 -13.37
CA LEU A 154 -13.59 -13.27 -13.31
C LEU A 154 -13.55 -13.83 -14.74
N ASP A 155 -12.47 -14.54 -15.09
CA ASP A 155 -12.37 -15.31 -16.33
C ASP A 155 -12.80 -16.75 -16.04
N GLU A 156 -12.09 -17.42 -15.14
CA GLU A 156 -12.38 -18.81 -14.74
C GLU A 156 -11.65 -19.21 -13.45
N LEU A 157 -12.12 -20.28 -12.81
CA LEU A 157 -11.34 -21.07 -11.84
C LEU A 157 -10.90 -22.37 -12.51
N ARG A 158 -9.61 -22.47 -12.82
CA ARG A 158 -9.00 -23.69 -13.35
C ARG A 158 -8.65 -24.62 -12.21
N LEU A 159 -9.35 -25.75 -12.13
CA LEU A 159 -8.98 -26.83 -11.22
C LEU A 159 -7.72 -27.53 -11.73
N GLY A 160 -6.80 -27.80 -10.82
CA GLY A 160 -5.57 -28.51 -11.12
C GLY A 160 -5.76 -30.02 -11.10
N GLN A 161 -4.70 -30.75 -10.76
CA GLN A 161 -4.70 -32.21 -10.81
C GLN A 161 -5.57 -32.82 -9.70
N GLY A 162 -6.53 -33.66 -10.09
CA GLY A 162 -7.38 -34.42 -9.18
C GLY A 162 -6.60 -35.50 -8.43
N ARG A 163 -6.82 -35.59 -7.12
CA ARG A 163 -6.13 -36.49 -6.20
C ARG A 163 -7.11 -37.15 -5.23
N THR A 164 -6.76 -38.34 -4.78
CA THR A 164 -7.52 -39.08 -3.75
C THR A 164 -7.33 -38.43 -2.38
N VAL A 165 -8.04 -38.94 -1.35
CA VAL A 165 -7.89 -38.46 0.02
C VAL A 165 -6.45 -38.63 0.56
N ASP A 166 -5.74 -39.67 0.11
CA ASP A 166 -4.38 -39.96 0.55
C ASP A 166 -3.31 -39.12 -0.17
N GLY A 167 -3.70 -38.38 -1.22
CA GLY A 167 -2.82 -37.48 -1.97
C GLY A 167 -2.25 -37.97 -3.31
N PRO A 168 -2.23 -39.27 -3.69
CA PRO A 168 -1.92 -39.68 -5.06
C PRO A 168 -2.90 -39.12 -6.10
N VAL A 169 -2.44 -39.06 -7.36
CA VAL A 169 -3.28 -38.67 -8.50
C VAL A 169 -4.39 -39.71 -8.66
N ALA A 170 -5.63 -39.25 -8.70
CA ALA A 170 -6.79 -40.11 -8.85
C ALA A 170 -6.81 -40.73 -10.24
N LYS A 171 -7.07 -42.04 -10.31
CA LYS A 171 -7.33 -42.75 -11.57
C LYS A 171 -8.78 -42.58 -12.01
N ASP A 172 -9.11 -42.99 -13.24
CA ASP A 172 -10.42 -42.77 -13.88
C ASP A 172 -11.64 -43.31 -13.09
N GLU A 173 -11.44 -44.21 -12.13
CA GLU A 173 -12.48 -44.79 -11.26
C GLU A 173 -12.41 -44.33 -9.79
N GLU A 174 -11.37 -43.58 -9.41
CA GLU A 174 -11.16 -43.14 -8.03
C GLU A 174 -11.88 -41.80 -7.78
N ALA A 175 -12.48 -41.68 -6.59
CA ALA A 175 -13.12 -40.43 -6.20
C ALA A 175 -12.08 -39.30 -6.04
N ILE A 176 -12.27 -38.22 -6.81
CA ILE A 176 -11.45 -37.02 -6.68
C ILE A 176 -11.91 -36.22 -5.46
N VAL A 177 -11.05 -36.20 -4.45
CA VAL A 177 -11.28 -35.53 -3.16
C VAL A 177 -10.48 -34.24 -3.05
N GLN A 178 -9.36 -34.13 -3.74
CA GLN A 178 -8.48 -32.96 -3.70
C GLN A 178 -8.13 -32.50 -5.11
N TYR A 179 -7.96 -31.19 -5.31
CA TYR A 179 -7.42 -30.61 -6.52
C TYR A 179 -6.18 -29.79 -6.15
N TRP A 180 -5.06 -30.05 -6.81
CA TRP A 180 -3.78 -29.41 -6.52
C TRP A 180 -3.30 -28.56 -7.70
N GLY A 181 -2.78 -27.37 -7.41
CA GLY A 181 -2.30 -26.43 -8.43
C GLY A 181 -3.42 -25.67 -9.14
N ASN A 182 -4.46 -25.27 -8.40
CA ASN A 182 -5.59 -24.53 -8.94
C ASN A 182 -5.24 -23.05 -9.15
N ILE A 183 -5.87 -22.43 -10.13
CA ILE A 183 -5.63 -21.03 -10.48
C ILE A 183 -6.95 -20.32 -10.74
N LEU A 184 -7.23 -19.28 -9.97
CA LEU A 184 -8.31 -18.33 -10.27
C LEU A 184 -7.75 -17.26 -11.21
N VAL A 185 -8.31 -17.17 -12.41
CA VAL A 185 -7.88 -16.24 -13.45
C VAL A 185 -8.80 -15.05 -13.46
N LEU A 186 -8.22 -13.86 -13.26
CA LEU A 186 -8.91 -12.59 -13.40
C LEU A 186 -8.41 -11.88 -14.66
N ARG A 187 -9.32 -11.20 -15.36
CA ARG A 187 -8.98 -10.41 -16.56
C ARG A 187 -9.10 -8.93 -16.23
N PHE A 188 -8.08 -8.15 -16.59
CA PHE A 188 -8.18 -6.69 -16.60
C PHE A 188 -8.98 -6.27 -17.83
N LYS A 189 -10.15 -5.67 -17.62
CA LYS A 189 -11.11 -5.39 -18.70
C LYS A 189 -10.47 -4.52 -19.78
N GLN A 190 -10.92 -4.73 -21.01
CA GLN A 190 -10.46 -3.99 -22.19
C GLN A 190 -8.97 -4.17 -22.53
N THR A 191 -8.29 -5.15 -21.92
CA THR A 191 -6.90 -5.49 -22.20
C THR A 191 -6.70 -7.00 -22.21
N ASP A 192 -5.53 -7.45 -22.68
CA ASP A 192 -5.14 -8.86 -22.64
C ASP A 192 -4.47 -9.27 -21.31
N VAL A 193 -4.37 -8.35 -20.34
CA VAL A 193 -3.72 -8.65 -19.06
C VAL A 193 -4.60 -9.58 -18.22
N ARG A 194 -4.00 -10.68 -17.79
CA ARG A 194 -4.60 -11.66 -16.88
C ARG A 194 -3.79 -11.74 -15.59
N PHE A 195 -4.48 -11.82 -14.46
CA PHE A 195 -3.90 -12.05 -13.14
C PHE A 195 -4.21 -13.47 -12.70
N GLU A 196 -3.19 -14.17 -12.20
CA GLU A 196 -3.33 -15.55 -11.74
C GLU A 196 -3.21 -15.64 -10.22
N ILE A 197 -4.35 -15.89 -9.57
CA ILE A 197 -4.39 -16.11 -8.13
C ILE A 197 -4.24 -17.61 -7.89
N ALA A 198 -3.11 -18.00 -7.30
CA ALA A 198 -2.79 -19.39 -7.04
C ALA A 198 -3.50 -19.89 -5.79
N ILE A 199 -4.17 -21.04 -5.93
CA ILE A 199 -4.88 -21.74 -4.86
C ILE A 199 -4.30 -23.16 -4.81
N PRO A 200 -3.24 -23.40 -4.01
CA PRO A 200 -2.51 -24.66 -4.01
C PRO A 200 -3.38 -25.90 -3.83
N LYS A 201 -4.43 -25.84 -2.99
CA LYS A 201 -5.28 -26.97 -2.62
C LYS A 201 -6.74 -26.55 -2.46
N ILE A 202 -7.60 -27.22 -3.23
CA ILE A 202 -9.06 -27.21 -3.07
C ILE A 202 -9.49 -28.63 -2.70
N VAL A 203 -10.41 -28.78 -1.76
CA VAL A 203 -10.96 -30.08 -1.36
C VAL A 203 -12.44 -30.17 -1.69
N ARG A 204 -12.88 -31.37 -2.03
CA ARG A 204 -14.28 -31.73 -2.16
C ARG A 204 -14.73 -32.39 -0.85
N VAL A 205 -15.69 -31.79 -0.16
CA VAL A 205 -16.19 -32.24 1.14
C VAL A 205 -17.71 -32.29 1.14
N ALA A 206 -18.29 -33.09 2.04
CA ALA A 206 -19.71 -33.01 2.32
C ALA A 206 -19.97 -31.78 3.19
N ASP A 207 -20.84 -30.89 2.75
CA ASP A 207 -21.22 -29.70 3.52
C ASP A 207 -22.33 -30.06 4.53
N PRO A 208 -22.03 -30.08 5.84
CA PRO A 208 -23.04 -30.35 6.86
C PRO A 208 -24.14 -29.29 6.90
N LEU A 209 -23.87 -28.05 6.43
CA LEU A 209 -24.85 -26.97 6.38
C LEU A 209 -25.84 -27.11 5.22
N GLN A 210 -25.49 -27.89 4.20
CA GLN A 210 -26.33 -28.14 3.02
C GLN A 210 -26.78 -29.60 2.94
N GLY A 211 -27.00 -30.24 4.09
CA GLY A 211 -27.53 -31.61 4.16
C GLY A 211 -26.58 -32.68 3.61
N GLY A 212 -25.27 -32.43 3.67
CA GLY A 212 -24.24 -33.36 3.21
C GLY A 212 -23.93 -33.28 1.71
N ALA A 213 -24.44 -32.27 1.01
CA ALA A 213 -24.13 -32.05 -0.40
C ALA A 213 -22.62 -31.86 -0.61
N SER A 214 -22.09 -32.39 -1.72
CA SER A 214 -20.66 -32.26 -2.02
C SER A 214 -20.34 -30.84 -2.51
N VAL A 215 -19.46 -30.15 -1.78
CA VAL A 215 -18.99 -28.78 -2.10
C VAL A 215 -17.48 -28.75 -2.28
N LEU A 216 -17.00 -27.76 -3.02
CA LEU A 216 -15.59 -27.41 -3.13
C LEU A 216 -15.26 -26.32 -2.12
N ALA A 217 -14.16 -26.49 -1.39
CA ALA A 217 -13.70 -25.53 -0.41
C ALA A 217 -12.18 -25.36 -0.44
N LEU A 218 -11.71 -24.18 -0.05
CA LEU A 218 -10.29 -23.86 0.04
C LEU A 218 -9.66 -24.59 1.23
N ALA A 219 -8.55 -25.29 0.98
CA ALA A 219 -7.75 -25.99 2.00
C ALA A 219 -6.27 -25.58 1.96
N SER A 220 -5.98 -24.42 1.37
CA SER A 220 -4.64 -23.81 1.32
C SER A 220 -4.72 -22.30 1.27
N GLU A 221 -3.65 -21.65 1.70
CA GLU A 221 -3.46 -20.21 1.56
C GLU A 221 -3.61 -19.76 0.11
N ILE A 222 -4.35 -18.66 -0.11
CA ILE A 222 -4.43 -18.02 -1.42
C ILE A 222 -3.20 -17.13 -1.64
N ARG A 223 -2.54 -17.27 -2.79
CA ARG A 223 -1.39 -16.45 -3.17
C ARG A 223 -1.73 -15.57 -4.37
N MET A 224 -1.49 -14.27 -4.23
CA MET A 224 -1.84 -13.28 -5.25
C MET A 224 -0.80 -13.22 -6.38
N ASP A 225 -1.27 -12.90 -7.59
CA ASP A 225 -0.40 -12.55 -8.70
C ASP A 225 0.38 -11.27 -8.38
N ARG A 226 1.68 -11.27 -8.65
CA ARG A 226 2.53 -10.11 -8.34
C ARG A 226 2.07 -8.83 -9.03
N ARG A 227 1.57 -8.90 -10.27
CA ARG A 227 1.08 -7.73 -11.00
C ARG A 227 -0.23 -7.21 -10.44
N LEU A 228 -1.09 -8.10 -9.91
CA LEU A 228 -2.29 -7.68 -9.19
C LEU A 228 -1.93 -6.95 -7.89
N GLU A 229 -0.96 -7.46 -7.12
CA GLU A 229 -0.47 -6.74 -5.93
C GLU A 229 0.05 -5.34 -6.28
N VAL A 230 0.77 -5.22 -7.40
CA VAL A 230 1.29 -3.93 -7.88
C VAL A 230 0.15 -3.01 -8.25
N LEU A 231 -0.84 -3.48 -9.02
CA LEU A 231 -2.04 -2.72 -9.40
C LEU A 231 -2.76 -2.15 -8.17
N LEU A 232 -2.99 -2.99 -7.15
CA LEU A 232 -3.65 -2.60 -5.91
C LEU A 232 -2.81 -1.59 -5.14
N ARG A 233 -1.52 -1.86 -4.93
CA ARG A 233 -0.60 -0.98 -4.20
C ARG A 233 -0.42 0.39 -4.85
N MET A 234 -0.44 0.45 -6.18
CA MET A 234 -0.35 1.71 -6.93
C MET A 234 -1.64 2.56 -6.78
N GLY A 235 -2.72 1.96 -6.31
CA GLY A 235 -4.03 2.58 -6.24
C GLY A 235 -4.69 2.74 -7.61
N LEU A 236 -4.35 1.91 -8.61
CA LEU A 236 -4.95 2.02 -9.95
C LEU A 236 -6.45 1.68 -9.96
N HIS A 237 -6.93 1.07 -8.87
CA HIS A 237 -8.33 0.77 -8.61
C HIS A 237 -9.11 1.88 -7.89
N LEU A 238 -8.41 2.95 -7.50
CA LEU A 238 -8.99 4.11 -6.84
C LEU A 238 -9.46 5.14 -7.87
N LYS A 239 -10.29 6.07 -7.43
CA LYS A 239 -10.83 7.14 -8.28
C LYS A 239 -9.70 8.04 -8.83
N ALA A 240 -9.80 8.43 -10.10
CA ALA A 240 -8.81 9.32 -10.75
C ALA A 240 -8.83 10.75 -10.18
N GLU A 241 -9.91 11.10 -9.47
CA GLU A 241 -10.13 12.35 -8.75
C GLU A 241 -9.08 12.59 -7.67
N LEU A 242 -8.56 11.53 -7.04
CA LEU A 242 -7.52 11.65 -6.00
C LEU A 242 -6.25 12.33 -6.50
N MET A 243 -6.01 12.28 -7.80
CA MET A 243 -4.86 12.95 -8.42
C MET A 243 -5.16 14.40 -8.80
N ARG A 244 -6.36 14.95 -8.53
CA ARG A 244 -6.65 16.38 -8.73
C ARG A 244 -5.75 17.21 -7.81
N SER A 245 -5.34 18.40 -8.27
CA SER A 245 -4.37 19.23 -7.54
C SER A 245 -4.77 19.64 -6.12
N ARG A 246 -6.08 19.65 -5.80
CA ARG A 246 -6.58 19.94 -4.44
C ARG A 246 -6.53 18.74 -3.50
N GLU A 247 -6.57 17.53 -4.06
CA GLU A 247 -6.67 16.27 -3.32
C GLU A 247 -5.31 15.59 -3.22
N TYR A 248 -4.48 15.72 -4.26
CA TYR A 248 -3.21 15.03 -4.34
C TYR A 248 -2.13 15.69 -3.46
N PRO A 249 -1.35 14.92 -2.68
CA PRO A 249 -0.36 15.48 -1.76
C PRO A 249 0.71 16.36 -2.43
N TYR A 250 1.00 16.12 -3.71
CA TYR A 250 1.88 16.96 -4.53
C TYR A 250 1.02 17.68 -5.59
N PRO A 251 0.72 18.97 -5.47
CA PRO A 251 -0.24 19.63 -6.35
C PRO A 251 0.33 19.81 -7.76
N LEU A 252 0.01 18.88 -8.66
CA LEU A 252 0.51 18.86 -10.04
C LEU A 252 -0.61 19.32 -10.99
N LYS A 253 -0.56 20.60 -11.35
CA LYS A 253 -1.44 21.25 -12.35
C LYS A 253 -0.61 22.15 -13.25
N VAL A 254 -0.92 22.19 -14.54
CA VAL A 254 -0.23 23.07 -15.51
C VAL A 254 -0.25 24.52 -15.01
N GLY A 255 0.92 25.16 -15.03
CA GLY A 255 1.13 26.51 -14.51
C GLY A 255 1.49 26.57 -13.02
N ASN A 256 1.43 25.46 -12.29
CA ASN A 256 2.02 25.41 -10.94
C ASN A 256 3.54 25.53 -11.04
N PHE A 257 4.13 26.24 -10.09
CA PHE A 257 5.58 26.31 -9.96
C PHE A 257 6.05 26.38 -8.51
N TRP A 258 7.32 26.05 -8.33
CA TRP A 258 8.07 26.18 -7.10
C TRP A 258 9.42 26.82 -7.41
N ARG A 259 9.70 27.96 -6.79
CA ARG A 259 10.98 28.66 -6.89
C ARG A 259 11.76 28.44 -5.60
N TYR A 260 12.97 27.91 -5.75
CA TYR A 260 13.87 27.59 -4.65
C TYR A 260 15.11 28.46 -4.72
N ARG A 261 15.59 28.91 -3.56
CA ARG A 261 16.95 29.44 -3.39
C ARG A 261 17.89 28.27 -3.15
N ARG A 262 19.03 28.26 -3.82
CA ARG A 262 20.05 27.21 -3.76
C ARG A 262 21.33 27.78 -3.15
N TYR A 263 21.89 27.10 -2.15
CA TYR A 263 23.14 27.51 -1.50
C TYR A 263 23.93 26.28 -0.98
N ASN A 264 25.24 26.45 -0.82
CA ASN A 264 26.11 25.41 -0.24
C ASN A 264 26.15 25.57 1.28
N ALA A 265 25.44 24.69 1.99
CA ALA A 265 25.34 24.74 3.45
C ALA A 265 26.66 24.34 4.15
N ALA A 266 27.57 23.66 3.45
CA ALA A 266 28.90 23.37 4.00
C ALA A 266 29.83 24.60 4.00
N ALA A 267 29.50 25.63 3.23
CA ALA A 267 30.33 26.82 3.04
C ALA A 267 29.85 28.06 3.84
N SER A 268 28.64 28.04 4.40
CA SER A 268 28.13 29.08 5.30
C SER A 268 27.16 28.51 6.33
N ASN A 269 27.31 28.94 7.59
CA ASN A 269 26.42 28.57 8.70
C ASN A 269 25.14 29.41 8.76
N ASP A 270 25.05 30.54 8.02
CA ASP A 270 23.88 31.42 8.02
C ASP A 270 23.43 31.75 6.56
N PRO A 271 22.18 31.42 6.17
CA PRO A 271 21.65 31.71 4.85
C PRO A 271 21.52 33.22 4.52
N LEU A 272 21.54 34.10 5.53
CA LEU A 272 21.42 35.55 5.36
C LEU A 272 22.77 36.26 5.15
N ASP A 273 23.88 35.67 5.62
CA ASP A 273 25.24 36.24 5.49
C ASP A 273 25.85 36.10 4.07
N LEU A 274 25.23 35.31 3.19
CA LEU A 274 25.73 35.06 1.84
C LEU A 274 25.54 36.24 0.87
N LEU A 275 24.76 37.26 1.24
CA LEU A 275 24.63 38.48 0.43
C LEU A 275 25.81 39.45 0.64
N ASP A 276 26.53 39.36 1.75
CA ASP A 276 27.64 40.26 2.10
C ASP A 276 29.04 39.63 1.87
N GLN A 277 29.14 38.32 1.65
CA GLN A 277 30.42 37.59 1.48
C GLN A 277 30.83 37.32 0.02
N VAL A 278 30.44 38.19 -0.91
CA VAL A 278 30.74 38.02 -2.36
C VAL A 278 32.23 38.26 -2.69
N SER A 279 33.10 38.57 -1.73
CA SER A 279 34.36 39.23 -2.05
C SER A 279 35.66 38.40 -2.18
N ASP A 280 35.83 37.15 -1.73
CA ASP A 280 37.20 36.56 -1.81
C ASP A 280 37.38 35.02 -1.99
N ASP A 281 36.34 34.18 -2.08
CA ASP A 281 36.55 32.73 -2.35
C ASP A 281 35.62 32.16 -3.44
N PRO A 282 36.13 31.87 -4.66
CA PRO A 282 35.33 31.34 -5.77
C PRO A 282 34.85 29.89 -5.54
N SER A 283 35.30 29.21 -4.49
CA SER A 283 34.86 27.85 -4.15
C SER A 283 33.52 27.78 -3.40
N VAL A 284 33.02 28.92 -2.89
CA VAL A 284 31.81 29.01 -2.06
C VAL A 284 30.54 29.30 -2.88
N VAL A 285 30.68 29.92 -4.06
CA VAL A 285 29.55 30.38 -4.88
C VAL A 285 29.09 29.28 -5.83
N LEU A 286 27.85 28.80 -5.65
CA LEU A 286 27.21 27.93 -6.62
C LEU A 286 26.93 28.71 -7.92
N ASP A 287 27.21 28.10 -9.07
CA ASP A 287 26.95 28.71 -10.39
C ASP A 287 25.46 29.05 -10.60
N ALA A 288 24.56 28.29 -9.97
CA ALA A 288 23.13 28.61 -9.90
C ALA A 288 22.69 28.82 -8.45
N SER A 289 22.17 30.01 -8.14
CA SER A 289 21.64 30.41 -6.83
C SER A 289 20.12 30.28 -6.71
N GLU A 290 19.41 30.07 -7.82
CA GLU A 290 17.97 29.84 -7.88
C GLU A 290 17.61 28.67 -8.81
N VAL A 291 16.54 27.97 -8.45
CA VAL A 291 15.97 26.88 -9.25
C VAL A 291 14.47 27.09 -9.35
N LEU A 292 13.94 27.06 -10.57
CA LEU A 292 12.52 27.10 -10.85
C LEU A 292 12.05 25.73 -11.34
N LEU A 293 11.08 25.13 -10.66
CA LEU A 293 10.40 23.91 -11.06
C LEU A 293 8.98 24.24 -11.51
N GLU A 294 8.62 23.93 -12.75
CA GLU A 294 7.31 24.27 -13.35
C GLU A 294 6.63 23.05 -13.94
N VAL A 295 5.30 22.97 -13.79
CA VAL A 295 4.47 21.98 -14.48
C VAL A 295 4.08 22.51 -15.85
N GLU A 296 4.64 21.92 -16.89
CA GLU A 296 4.39 22.34 -18.27
C GLU A 296 3.18 21.66 -18.89
N ALA A 297 3.06 20.35 -18.69
CA ALA A 297 2.06 19.53 -19.34
C ALA A 297 1.65 18.36 -18.45
N ILE A 298 0.41 17.91 -18.61
CA ILE A 298 -0.15 16.74 -17.94
C ILE A 298 -1.02 15.98 -18.94
N ASP A 299 -0.53 14.82 -19.36
CA ASP A 299 -1.32 13.87 -20.14
C ASP A 299 -2.05 12.92 -19.18
N ARG A 300 -3.29 12.55 -19.50
CA ARG A 300 -4.19 11.81 -18.61
C ARG A 300 -4.61 10.49 -19.26
N TYR A 301 -4.43 9.40 -18.52
CA TYR A 301 -4.74 8.03 -18.92
C TYR A 301 -5.50 7.36 -17.77
N GLU A 302 -6.80 7.61 -17.66
CA GLU A 302 -7.63 7.12 -16.54
C GLU A 302 -7.03 7.44 -15.15
N THR A 303 -6.56 6.42 -14.42
CA THR A 303 -5.93 6.50 -13.10
C THR A 303 -4.42 6.72 -13.15
N ILE A 304 -3.88 7.03 -14.33
CA ILE A 304 -2.47 7.31 -14.58
C ILE A 304 -2.33 8.70 -15.18
N ARG A 305 -1.27 9.43 -14.81
CA ARG A 305 -0.93 10.72 -15.44
C ARG A 305 0.55 10.78 -15.76
N LEU A 306 0.87 11.32 -16.93
CA LEU A 306 2.23 11.66 -17.32
C LEU A 306 2.42 13.17 -17.18
N VAL A 307 3.26 13.59 -16.25
CA VAL A 307 3.51 15.00 -15.95
C VAL A 307 4.87 15.40 -16.49
N ARG A 308 4.91 16.47 -17.29
CA ARG A 308 6.15 17.08 -17.78
C ARG A 308 6.51 18.26 -16.89
N LEU A 309 7.70 18.18 -16.28
CA LEU A 309 8.25 19.19 -15.39
C LEU A 309 9.46 19.85 -16.02
N ALA A 310 9.50 21.16 -16.04
CA ALA A 310 10.69 21.91 -16.35
C ALA A 310 11.42 22.34 -15.09
N ARG A 311 12.73 22.13 -15.09
CA ARG A 311 13.63 22.61 -14.05
C ARG A 311 14.64 23.56 -14.70
N THR A 312 14.56 24.83 -14.32
CA THR A 312 15.40 25.91 -14.86
C THR A 312 16.32 26.44 -13.77
N TYR A 313 17.59 26.62 -14.11
CA TYR A 313 18.62 27.17 -13.23
C TYR A 313 18.99 28.58 -13.70
N ASN A 314 19.23 29.49 -12.77
CA ASN A 314 19.71 30.85 -13.07
C ASN A 314 21.24 30.93 -13.23
N ASP A 315 21.86 29.90 -13.82
CA ASP A 315 23.29 29.92 -14.13
C ASP A 315 23.60 30.78 -15.37
N GLN A 316 24.88 30.94 -15.71
CA GLN A 316 25.31 31.71 -16.88
C GLN A 316 24.71 31.21 -18.21
N ARG A 317 24.28 29.95 -18.27
CA ARG A 317 23.71 29.31 -19.46
C ARG A 317 22.18 29.26 -19.44
N LEU A 318 21.56 29.69 -18.35
CA LEU A 318 20.14 29.51 -18.04
C LEU A 318 19.70 28.06 -18.29
N SER A 319 20.46 27.12 -17.73
CA SER A 319 20.28 25.69 -17.99
C SER A 319 18.85 25.23 -17.69
N ARG A 320 18.24 24.50 -18.62
CA ARG A 320 16.88 23.95 -18.49
C ARG A 320 16.86 22.46 -18.74
N TYR A 321 16.20 21.73 -17.85
CA TYR A 321 16.04 20.28 -17.90
C TYR A 321 14.56 19.92 -17.87
N ILE A 322 14.18 18.94 -18.70
CA ILE A 322 12.81 18.42 -18.72
C ILE A 322 12.80 17.03 -18.08
N GLU A 323 12.04 16.90 -17.01
CA GLU A 323 11.75 15.65 -16.33
C GLU A 323 10.32 15.20 -16.65
N HIS A 324 10.10 13.89 -16.67
CA HIS A 324 8.77 13.32 -16.83
C HIS A 324 8.48 12.44 -15.64
N TRP A 325 7.35 12.67 -14.98
CA TRP A 325 6.89 11.89 -13.85
C TRP A 325 5.64 11.10 -14.23
N LEU A 326 5.61 9.84 -13.82
CA LEU A 326 4.45 8.97 -13.93
C LEU A 326 3.74 8.93 -12.58
N LEU A 327 2.50 9.39 -12.54
CA LEU A 327 1.70 9.51 -11.33
C LEU A 327 0.62 8.43 -11.31
N THR A 328 0.42 7.87 -10.12
CA THR A 328 -0.75 7.08 -9.74
C THR A 328 -1.35 7.68 -8.46
N PRO A 329 -2.55 7.24 -8.02
CA PRO A 329 -3.16 7.74 -6.80
C PRO A 329 -2.28 7.57 -5.55
N ARG A 330 -1.43 6.54 -5.51
CA ARG A 330 -0.55 6.29 -4.37
C ARG A 330 0.90 6.66 -4.62
N HIS A 331 1.43 6.58 -5.83
CA HIS A 331 2.87 6.71 -6.09
C HIS A 331 3.22 7.74 -7.17
N ILE A 332 4.45 8.25 -7.11
CA ILE A 332 5.08 9.05 -8.16
C ILE A 332 6.38 8.37 -8.59
N TYR A 333 6.55 8.13 -9.88
CA TYR A 333 7.75 7.54 -10.47
C TYR A 333 8.42 8.54 -11.43
N LEU A 334 9.72 8.41 -11.64
CA LEU A 334 10.32 8.96 -12.86
C LEU A 334 9.80 8.18 -14.06
N CYS A 335 9.69 8.81 -15.22
CA CYS A 335 9.26 8.17 -16.44
C CYS A 335 10.25 8.49 -17.58
N PRO A 336 11.33 7.70 -17.73
CA PRO A 336 12.26 7.87 -18.83
C PRO A 336 11.58 7.52 -20.17
N ARG A 337 12.27 7.76 -21.30
CA ARG A 337 11.71 7.51 -22.65
C ARG A 337 11.05 6.12 -22.83
N PRO A 338 11.61 4.99 -22.33
CA PRO A 338 10.94 3.70 -22.44
C PRO A 338 9.56 3.66 -21.74
N CYS A 339 9.42 4.35 -20.60
CA CYS A 339 8.15 4.49 -19.90
C CYS A 339 7.15 5.33 -20.69
N GLN A 340 7.60 6.44 -21.28
CA GLN A 340 6.76 7.30 -22.11
C GLN A 340 6.22 6.56 -23.34
N ASN A 341 7.09 5.78 -24.01
CA ASN A 341 6.71 5.02 -25.20
C ASN A 341 5.70 3.89 -24.92
N ASN A 342 5.56 3.47 -23.66
CA ASN A 342 4.68 2.37 -23.25
C ASN A 342 3.57 2.85 -22.29
N ILE A 343 3.26 4.15 -22.28
CA ILE A 343 2.32 4.76 -21.31
C ILE A 343 0.88 4.22 -21.43
N GLU A 344 0.50 3.67 -22.58
CA GLU A 344 -0.82 3.07 -22.81
C GLU A 344 -0.82 1.55 -22.59
N ASN A 345 0.35 0.92 -22.41
CA ASN A 345 0.47 -0.52 -22.22
C ASN A 345 0.47 -0.86 -20.73
N ILE A 346 -0.72 -1.16 -20.18
CA ILE A 346 -0.86 -1.49 -18.76
C ILE A 346 0.00 -2.68 -18.32
N GLY A 347 0.16 -3.70 -19.17
CA GLY A 347 1.00 -4.86 -18.84
C GLY A 347 2.46 -4.46 -18.62
N TRP A 348 3.00 -3.65 -19.53
CA TRP A 348 4.35 -3.09 -19.41
C TRP A 348 4.47 -2.16 -18.19
N LEU A 349 3.46 -1.32 -17.93
CA LEU A 349 3.46 -0.42 -16.79
C LEU A 349 3.45 -1.15 -15.45
N LEU A 350 2.71 -2.26 -15.31
CA LEU A 350 2.72 -3.06 -14.09
C LEU A 350 4.11 -3.65 -13.82
N GLU A 351 4.80 -4.13 -14.85
CA GLU A 351 6.20 -4.58 -14.74
C GLU A 351 7.15 -3.42 -14.39
N TYR A 352 6.93 -2.25 -14.98
CA TYR A 352 7.69 -1.04 -14.68
C TYR A 352 7.53 -0.64 -13.21
N PHE A 353 6.29 -0.57 -12.73
CA PHE A 353 5.98 -0.21 -11.34
C PHE A 353 6.60 -1.19 -10.34
N ASP A 354 6.63 -2.49 -10.64
CA ASP A 354 7.26 -3.49 -9.77
C ASP A 354 8.78 -3.32 -9.71
N ASN A 355 9.40 -2.95 -10.84
CA ASN A 355 10.85 -2.89 -10.94
C ASN A 355 11.46 -1.54 -10.55
N GLN A 356 10.66 -0.47 -10.56
CA GLN A 356 11.13 0.87 -10.19
C GLN A 356 10.84 1.21 -8.73
N THR A 357 11.72 2.01 -8.14
CA THR A 357 11.45 2.61 -6.83
C THR A 357 10.70 3.92 -7.03
N PRO A 358 9.50 4.08 -6.45
CA PRO A 358 8.79 5.35 -6.53
C PRO A 358 9.58 6.45 -5.80
N ILE A 359 9.54 7.66 -6.37
CA ILE A 359 10.11 8.88 -5.79
C ILE A 359 9.35 9.27 -4.52
N TYR A 360 8.04 9.05 -4.52
CA TYR A 360 7.13 9.30 -3.40
C TYR A 360 6.09 8.18 -3.32
N ARG A 361 5.71 7.81 -2.10
CA ARG A 361 4.61 6.91 -1.77
C ARG A 361 3.65 7.61 -0.80
N PHE A 362 2.36 7.55 -1.10
CA PHE A 362 1.29 8.21 -0.36
C PHE A 362 0.27 7.16 0.14
N ALA A 363 -0.40 7.38 1.28
CA ALA A 363 -0.16 8.50 2.21
C ALA A 363 1.20 8.35 2.92
N LEU A 364 1.83 9.47 3.25
CA LEU A 364 3.09 9.46 4.00
C LEU A 364 2.79 9.21 5.47
N THR A 365 3.32 8.12 6.02
CA THR A 365 3.21 7.81 7.45
C THR A 365 4.59 7.89 8.12
N PRO A 366 4.67 8.33 9.39
CA PRO A 366 5.93 8.35 10.12
C PRO A 366 6.62 7.00 10.12
N SER A 367 7.95 7.01 10.03
CA SER A 367 8.78 5.79 10.00
C SER A 367 8.56 4.87 8.79
N MET A 368 7.63 5.20 7.89
CA MET A 368 7.43 4.47 6.64
C MET A 368 8.73 4.41 5.86
N ALA A 369 9.02 3.28 5.26
CA ALA A 369 10.18 3.13 4.42
C ALA A 369 9.88 2.19 3.27
N TRP A 370 10.39 2.52 2.09
CA TRP A 370 10.08 1.77 0.88
C TRP A 370 11.30 1.55 -0.02
N LYS A 371 11.17 0.53 -0.86
CA LYS A 371 12.16 0.12 -1.86
C LYS A 371 11.52 -0.06 -3.23
N ARG A 372 12.18 -0.83 -4.09
CA ARG A 372 11.68 -1.27 -5.40
C ARG A 372 10.21 -1.73 -5.30
N GLY A 373 9.39 -1.33 -6.27
CA GLY A 373 7.96 -1.65 -6.27
C GLY A 373 7.13 -0.83 -5.29
N GLY A 374 7.74 0.10 -4.56
CA GLY A 374 7.12 0.77 -3.41
C GLY A 374 6.80 -0.17 -2.25
N ALA A 375 7.39 -1.37 -2.22
CA ALA A 375 7.21 -2.32 -1.14
C ALA A 375 7.77 -1.78 0.18
N ASP A 376 7.13 -2.14 1.31
CA ASP A 376 7.64 -1.81 2.64
C ASP A 376 9.04 -2.41 2.86
N ALA A 377 9.90 -1.66 3.54
CA ALA A 377 11.28 -2.07 3.78
C ALA A 377 11.75 -1.62 5.18
N SER A 378 12.20 -2.56 6.00
CA SER A 378 12.76 -2.26 7.33
C SER A 378 14.27 -1.99 7.26
N THR A 379 15.02 -2.85 6.57
CA THR A 379 16.50 -2.85 6.58
C THR A 379 17.14 -2.41 5.27
N ASP A 380 16.49 -2.63 4.12
CA ASP A 380 17.02 -2.36 2.76
C ASP A 380 16.24 -1.24 2.05
N ALA A 381 15.71 -0.30 2.83
CA ALA A 381 14.92 0.82 2.30
C ALA A 381 15.77 1.77 1.45
N VAL A 382 15.22 2.16 0.29
CA VAL A 382 15.82 3.21 -0.56
C VAL A 382 15.41 4.59 -0.06
N PHE A 383 14.18 4.71 0.46
CA PHE A 383 13.65 5.91 1.06
C PHE A 383 13.00 5.62 2.41
N ARG A 384 13.12 6.56 3.34
CA ARG A 384 12.55 6.50 4.69
C ARG A 384 11.95 7.84 5.07
N VAL A 385 10.78 7.80 5.68
CA VAL A 385 10.10 8.92 6.31
C VAL A 385 10.56 9.02 7.75
N ASP A 386 10.91 10.22 8.17
CA ASP A 386 11.29 10.49 9.55
C ASP A 386 10.11 10.19 10.51
N PRO A 387 10.40 9.82 11.76
CA PRO A 387 9.36 9.40 12.72
C PRO A 387 8.51 10.56 13.24
N THR A 388 8.88 11.81 12.95
CA THR A 388 8.23 12.99 13.52
C THR A 388 7.78 13.96 12.43
N TRP A 389 6.59 14.50 12.64
CA TRP A 389 6.12 15.68 11.95
C TRP A 389 6.67 16.92 12.65
N GLN A 390 7.01 17.94 11.88
CA GLN A 390 7.54 19.19 12.41
C GLN A 390 6.92 20.40 11.68
N SER A 391 7.00 21.57 12.30
CA SER A 391 6.75 22.83 11.60
C SER A 391 8.06 23.34 11.01
N MET A 392 7.97 23.99 9.86
CA MET A 392 9.13 24.58 9.18
C MET A 392 8.77 25.95 8.63
N GLU A 393 9.68 26.89 8.78
CA GLU A 393 9.57 28.21 8.19
C GLU A 393 10.55 28.32 7.02
N THR A 394 10.07 28.87 5.90
CA THR A 394 10.89 29.26 4.76
C THR A 394 10.48 30.66 4.30
N ALA A 395 11.19 31.23 3.32
CA ALA A 395 10.79 32.50 2.73
C ALA A 395 9.39 32.49 2.07
N ALA A 396 8.86 31.31 1.72
CA ALA A 396 7.51 31.15 1.22
C ALA A 396 6.42 31.13 2.32
N GLY A 397 6.81 31.10 3.60
CA GLY A 397 5.93 31.10 4.76
C GLY A 397 6.17 29.93 5.72
N THR A 398 5.27 29.79 6.70
CA THR A 398 5.31 28.70 7.69
C THR A 398 4.44 27.53 7.24
N PHE A 399 5.01 26.32 7.31
CA PHE A 399 4.35 25.06 6.97
C PHE A 399 4.25 24.19 8.22
N SER A 400 3.05 23.75 8.57
CA SER A 400 2.82 22.75 9.62
C SER A 400 2.75 21.34 9.03
N ALA A 401 2.92 20.32 9.87
CA ALA A 401 2.90 18.92 9.46
C ALA A 401 3.85 18.63 8.28
N VAL A 402 5.08 19.11 8.38
CA VAL A 402 6.16 18.80 7.45
C VAL A 402 6.82 17.51 7.89
N VAL A 403 7.08 16.63 6.93
CA VAL A 403 7.81 15.39 7.17
C VAL A 403 9.09 15.35 6.34
N ALA A 404 10.17 14.82 6.91
CA ALA A 404 11.40 14.59 6.17
C ALA A 404 11.39 13.19 5.54
N ILE A 405 11.82 13.12 4.28
CA ILE A 405 12.03 11.88 3.53
C ILE A 405 13.52 11.82 3.19
N THR A 406 14.22 10.82 3.72
CA THR A 406 15.64 10.56 3.45
C THR A 406 15.80 9.41 2.47
N GLY A 407 16.85 9.40 1.64
CA GLY A 407 17.13 8.28 0.76
C GLY A 407 18.22 8.50 -0.26
N THR A 408 18.40 7.53 -1.16
CA THR A 408 19.40 7.51 -2.23
C THR A 408 18.77 7.11 -3.57
N GLY A 409 17.55 7.59 -3.86
CA GLY A 409 16.86 7.29 -5.13
C GLY A 409 17.23 8.22 -6.29
N ALA A 410 16.56 8.01 -7.43
CA ALA A 410 16.90 8.49 -8.76
C ALA A 410 16.89 10.02 -9.01
N LEU A 411 17.39 10.86 -8.10
CA LEU A 411 17.72 12.26 -8.44
C LEU A 411 19.01 12.40 -9.25
N GLY A 412 19.79 11.33 -9.40
CA GLY A 412 21.10 11.38 -10.06
C GLY A 412 21.09 11.75 -11.55
N GLN A 413 19.92 11.89 -12.18
CA GLN A 413 19.80 12.42 -13.54
C GLN A 413 19.68 13.95 -13.60
N VAL A 414 19.33 14.60 -12.49
CA VAL A 414 19.08 16.05 -12.44
C VAL A 414 20.38 16.84 -12.36
N ASP A 415 21.40 16.29 -11.69
CA ASP A 415 22.74 16.85 -11.61
C ASP A 415 23.74 15.70 -11.59
N ARG A 416 24.55 15.57 -12.67
CA ARG A 416 25.54 14.49 -12.79
C ARG A 416 26.57 14.51 -11.67
N HIS A 417 26.84 15.68 -11.08
CA HIS A 417 27.79 15.82 -9.97
C HIS A 417 27.23 15.34 -8.63
N LEU A 418 25.90 15.17 -8.53
CA LEU A 418 25.20 14.66 -7.37
C LEU A 418 24.59 13.27 -7.61
N ALA A 419 25.04 12.58 -8.66
CA ALA A 419 24.64 11.20 -8.92
C ALA A 419 25.02 10.30 -7.74
N GLY A 420 24.02 9.65 -7.13
CA GLY A 420 24.21 8.80 -5.96
C GLY A 420 24.33 9.55 -4.62
N ALA A 421 24.16 10.87 -4.61
CA ALA A 421 24.13 11.67 -3.39
C ALA A 421 22.97 11.23 -2.47
N GLY A 422 23.23 11.23 -1.17
CA GLY A 422 22.18 11.14 -0.16
C GLY A 422 21.31 12.39 -0.24
N GLN A 423 20.01 12.22 -0.06
CA GLN A 423 19.06 13.31 -0.13
C GLN A 423 18.11 13.28 1.06
N ARG A 424 17.75 14.48 1.53
CA ARG A 424 16.69 14.70 2.51
C ARG A 424 15.73 15.73 1.96
N ARG A 425 14.44 15.40 1.92
CA ARG A 425 13.38 16.27 1.39
C ARG A 425 12.37 16.54 2.48
N TYR A 426 12.10 17.80 2.74
CA TYR A 426 11.05 18.22 3.64
C TYR A 426 9.79 18.46 2.82
N PHE A 427 8.77 17.65 3.08
CA PHE A 427 7.54 17.57 2.32
C PHE A 427 6.38 18.10 3.15
N ALA A 428 5.59 19.01 2.57
CA ALA A 428 4.36 19.51 3.14
C ALA A 428 3.18 19.11 2.23
N THR A 429 2.21 18.40 2.80
CA THR A 429 1.04 17.88 2.06
C THR A 429 0.26 19.04 1.41
N GLY A 430 -0.08 18.87 0.13
CA GLY A 430 -0.77 19.90 -0.66
C GLY A 430 0.11 21.07 -1.08
N LYS A 431 1.41 21.05 -0.74
CA LYS A 431 2.41 22.03 -1.16
C LYS A 431 3.58 21.40 -1.92
N GLY A 432 3.92 20.14 -1.65
CA GLY A 432 5.05 19.45 -2.25
C GLY A 432 6.33 19.59 -1.40
N VAL A 433 7.48 19.67 -2.04
CA VAL A 433 8.77 19.84 -1.35
C VAL A 433 8.96 21.31 -0.99
N ILE A 434 9.24 21.60 0.28
CA ILE A 434 9.51 22.97 0.76
C ILE A 434 11.00 23.21 1.02
N LYS A 435 11.76 22.14 1.26
CA LYS A 435 13.21 22.19 1.42
C LYS A 435 13.83 20.87 0.98
N ARG A 436 14.98 20.91 0.34
CA ARG A 436 15.72 19.73 -0.11
C ARG A 436 17.20 19.92 0.18
N VAL A 437 17.81 18.92 0.79
CA VAL A 437 19.25 18.86 1.06
C VAL A 437 19.82 17.71 0.25
N LEU A 438 20.84 18.00 -0.56
CA LEU A 438 21.56 17.04 -1.38
C LEU A 438 23.00 16.98 -0.87
N LYS A 439 23.42 15.79 -0.44
CA LYS A 439 24.72 15.60 0.21
C LYS A 439 25.55 14.55 -0.52
N ASN A 440 26.71 14.98 -1.00
CA ASN A 440 27.79 14.10 -1.43
C ASN A 440 28.98 14.26 -0.46
N LYS A 441 30.08 13.50 -0.64
CA LYS A 441 31.26 13.54 0.24
C LYS A 441 31.83 14.95 0.42
N ASP A 442 31.78 15.77 -0.63
CA ASP A 442 32.50 17.04 -0.69
C ASP A 442 31.58 18.27 -0.77
N VAL A 443 30.25 18.07 -0.95
CA VAL A 443 29.31 19.18 -1.18
C VAL A 443 27.96 18.89 -0.50
N GLU A 444 27.41 19.90 0.18
CA GLU A 444 26.06 19.89 0.72
C GLU A 444 25.24 21.05 0.16
N ILE A 445 24.38 20.74 -0.81
CA ILE A 445 23.52 21.73 -1.47
C ILE A 445 22.16 21.73 -0.81
N THR A 446 21.73 22.90 -0.33
CA THR A 446 20.37 23.12 0.13
C THR A 446 19.57 23.93 -0.89
N GLU A 447 18.37 23.46 -1.18
CA GLU A 447 17.34 24.17 -1.93
C GLU A 447 16.17 24.46 -0.98
N GLU A 448 15.83 25.72 -0.77
CA GLU A 448 14.77 26.14 0.14
C GLU A 448 13.71 26.96 -0.61
N LEU A 449 12.43 26.65 -0.37
CA LEU A 449 11.32 27.24 -1.10
C LEU A 449 11.16 28.72 -0.75
N VAL A 450 11.24 29.57 -1.78
CA VAL A 450 11.07 31.02 -1.69
C VAL A 450 9.68 31.44 -2.12
N GLU A 451 9.17 30.81 -3.17
CA GLU A 451 7.88 31.17 -3.74
C GLU A 451 7.22 29.96 -4.38
N THR A 452 5.90 29.89 -4.33
CA THR A 452 5.13 28.88 -5.04
C THR A 452 3.83 29.47 -5.56
N ARG A 453 3.40 29.00 -6.73
CA ARG A 453 2.06 29.21 -7.25
C ARG A 453 1.40 27.86 -7.40
N ILE A 454 0.31 27.66 -6.66
CA ILE A 454 -0.53 26.47 -6.75
C ILE A 454 -1.90 26.90 -7.28
N MET A 455 -2.17 26.53 -8.53
CA MET A 455 -3.44 26.80 -9.17
C MET A 455 -4.56 26.00 -8.48
N PRO A 456 -5.73 26.62 -8.29
CA PRO A 456 -6.86 26.00 -7.61
C PRO A 456 -7.47 24.86 -8.44
#